data_AF-A0A3B0US83-F1
#
_entry.id   AF-A0A3B0US83-F1
#
_cell.length_a   1.000
_cell.length_b   1.000
_cell.length_c   1.000
_cell.angle_alpha   90.00
_cell.angle_beta   90.00
_cell.angle_gamma   90.00
#
_symmetry.space_group_name_H-M   'P 1'
#
loop_
_entity.id
_entity.type
_entity.pdbx_description
1 polymer ?
#
loop_
_entity_poly.entity_id
_entity_poly.type
_entity_poly.pdbx_seq_one_letter_code
_entity_poly.pdbx_strand_id
1 'polypeptide(L)'
;MSQVKLEDVTVKEKKKSRKDDPLRQNLGTRRVPKLRMANFPDADEIVRQGLLEEERGPKAVDIVLVNPPTPDGGLWIRTQHRVGRRTRENMVWPQVSLAQMAAMLYPQHSVAVIDANAERMGWPEFAEKLDELKPKYYMTQVTAPTLENDMYGCFLAKARGAKTIAFGTHVTPIPRETMRPFPALDYILLGEPDLTIRDLLDVLEGKVEQRPENIQKMFDNHDPTYEPAFNEDGTVDMYKIKGVVWRNGAEIVLNLTRPFIPNLDDMPLPMHHLLPWDKYRMPLIKGPF
;
A
#
# COMPACT_ATOMS: atom_id res chain seq x y z
N MET A 1 -73.62 14.17 4.72
CA MET A 1 -74.38 13.04 4.14
C MET A 1 -73.38 12.11 3.48
N SER A 2 -73.26 10.81 3.74
CA SER A 2 -73.73 9.90 4.79
C SER A 2 -72.70 8.75 4.79
N GLN A 3 -72.21 8.36 5.96
CA GLN A 3 -71.36 7.17 6.10
C GLN A 3 -72.21 5.91 5.91
N VAL A 4 -71.84 5.06 4.95
CA VAL A 4 -72.43 3.72 4.82
C VAL A 4 -71.66 2.80 5.76
N LYS A 5 -72.36 2.20 6.72
CA LYS A 5 -71.79 1.24 7.68
C LYS A 5 -71.72 -0.15 7.05
N LEU A 6 -70.72 -0.93 7.45
CA LEU A 6 -70.47 -2.29 6.96
C LEU A 6 -71.60 -3.31 7.25
N GLU A 7 -72.62 -2.89 7.98
CA GLU A 7 -73.77 -3.69 8.39
C GLU A 7 -74.78 -3.91 7.24
N ASP A 8 -74.69 -3.13 6.16
CA ASP A 8 -75.65 -3.11 5.03
C ASP A 8 -75.34 -4.12 3.90
N VAL A 9 -74.32 -4.98 4.04
CA VAL A 9 -73.94 -5.95 2.99
C VAL A 9 -74.28 -7.39 3.42
N THR A 10 -75.55 -7.78 3.28
CA THR A 10 -75.96 -9.19 3.34
C THR A 10 -75.48 -9.95 2.09
N VAL A 11 -74.38 -10.70 2.22
CA VAL A 11 -73.92 -11.63 1.18
C VAL A 11 -74.74 -12.91 1.26
N LYS A 12 -75.64 -13.12 0.29
CA LYS A 12 -76.36 -14.39 0.10
C LYS A 12 -75.36 -15.50 -0.26
N GLU A 13 -75.18 -16.48 0.62
CA GLU A 13 -74.48 -17.72 0.31
C GLU A 13 -75.25 -18.50 -0.78
N LYS A 14 -74.79 -18.42 -2.03
CA LYS A 14 -75.13 -19.40 -3.06
C LYS A 14 -73.93 -20.31 -3.30
N LYS A 15 -73.98 -21.50 -2.70
CA LYS A 15 -73.19 -22.68 -3.10
C LYS A 15 -73.41 -22.93 -4.59
N LYS A 16 -72.46 -22.51 -5.43
CA LYS A 16 -72.30 -23.03 -6.79
C LYS A 16 -71.05 -23.90 -6.81
N SER A 17 -71.23 -25.17 -7.12
CA SER A 17 -70.21 -26.20 -7.23
C SER A 17 -69.03 -25.71 -8.08
N ARG A 18 -67.85 -25.56 -7.47
CA ARG A 18 -66.59 -25.37 -8.19
C ARG A 18 -66.31 -26.66 -8.96
N LYS A 19 -66.54 -26.63 -10.28
CA LYS A 19 -66.07 -27.66 -11.21
C LYS A 19 -64.55 -27.77 -11.13
N ASP A 20 -64.09 -29.01 -11.27
CA ASP A 20 -62.73 -29.49 -11.07
C ASP A 20 -61.66 -28.61 -11.70
N ASP A 21 -60.79 -28.07 -10.83
CA ASP A 21 -59.55 -27.41 -11.22
C ASP A 21 -58.47 -28.48 -11.47
N PRO A 22 -57.98 -28.65 -12.71
CA PRO A 22 -56.97 -29.65 -13.03
C PRO A 22 -55.63 -29.43 -12.31
N LEU A 23 -55.39 -28.26 -11.70
CA LEU A 23 -54.21 -27.97 -10.88
C LEU A 23 -54.26 -28.62 -9.49
N ARG A 24 -55.40 -29.20 -9.06
CA ARG A 24 -55.50 -29.85 -7.74
C ARG A 24 -54.90 -31.26 -7.66
N GLN A 25 -54.53 -31.89 -8.78
CA GLN A 25 -53.96 -33.24 -8.76
C GLN A 25 -52.51 -33.31 -8.24
N ASN A 26 -51.79 -32.18 -8.20
CA ASN A 26 -50.39 -32.13 -7.75
C ASN A 26 -50.17 -31.12 -6.60
N LEU A 27 -51.05 -31.13 -5.59
CA LEU A 27 -50.86 -30.39 -4.35
C LEU A 27 -49.86 -31.12 -3.43
N GLY A 28 -48.59 -31.17 -3.83
CA GLY A 28 -47.44 -31.34 -2.92
C GLY A 28 -47.56 -32.42 -1.84
N THR A 29 -48.13 -33.59 -2.14
CA THR A 29 -48.30 -34.71 -1.18
C THR A 29 -46.98 -35.40 -0.80
N ARG A 30 -45.85 -34.96 -1.33
CA ARG A 30 -44.52 -35.45 -0.95
C ARG A 30 -43.88 -34.46 0.01
N ARG A 31 -43.59 -34.89 1.24
CA ARG A 31 -42.75 -34.16 2.19
C ARG A 31 -41.45 -33.79 1.46
N VAL A 32 -41.14 -32.51 1.35
CA VAL A 32 -39.82 -32.06 0.84
C VAL A 32 -38.78 -32.73 1.76
N PRO A 33 -37.91 -33.61 1.23
CA PRO A 33 -36.90 -34.26 2.06
C PRO A 33 -36.03 -33.17 2.66
N LYS A 34 -35.81 -33.21 3.98
CA LYS A 34 -34.83 -32.33 4.61
C LYS A 34 -33.46 -32.70 4.02
N LEU A 35 -33.00 -31.91 3.06
CA LEU A 35 -31.68 -32.08 2.47
C LEU A 35 -30.66 -31.76 3.56
N ARG A 36 -29.73 -32.69 3.78
CA ARG A 36 -28.59 -32.44 4.67
C ARG A 36 -27.70 -31.43 3.96
N MET A 37 -27.50 -30.27 4.57
CA MET A 37 -26.55 -29.29 4.07
C MET A 37 -25.14 -29.89 4.09
N ALA A 38 -24.35 -29.59 3.06
CA ALA A 38 -22.95 -29.97 3.04
C ALA A 38 -22.23 -29.31 4.23
N ASN A 39 -21.49 -30.12 4.99
CA ASN A 39 -20.65 -29.66 6.09
C ASN A 39 -19.20 -29.79 5.64
N PHE A 40 -18.69 -28.76 4.96
CA PHE A 40 -17.30 -28.73 4.53
C PHE A 40 -16.40 -28.43 5.74
N PRO A 41 -15.20 -29.05 5.82
CA PRO A 41 -14.22 -28.66 6.83
C PRO A 41 -13.76 -27.23 6.56
N ASP A 42 -13.65 -26.44 7.63
CA ASP A 42 -13.10 -25.09 7.62
C ASP A 42 -11.72 -25.14 8.31
N ALA A 43 -10.69 -24.66 7.62
CA ALA A 43 -9.31 -24.62 8.11
C ALA A 43 -8.80 -23.18 8.27
N ASP A 44 -9.65 -22.17 8.09
CA ASP A 44 -9.24 -20.76 8.04
C ASP A 44 -8.52 -20.33 9.31
N GLU A 45 -9.02 -20.74 10.49
CA GLU A 45 -8.41 -20.40 11.78
C GLU A 45 -7.03 -21.04 11.95
N ILE A 46 -6.86 -22.31 11.52
CA ILE A 46 -5.58 -23.02 11.60
C ILE A 46 -4.55 -22.35 10.70
N VAL A 47 -4.94 -22.03 9.47
CA VAL A 47 -4.07 -21.34 8.51
C VAL A 47 -3.72 -19.94 9.02
N ARG A 48 -4.70 -19.21 9.56
CA ARG A 48 -4.49 -17.87 10.10
C ARG A 48 -3.53 -17.88 11.29
N GLN A 49 -3.68 -18.81 12.23
CA GLN A 49 -2.76 -18.95 13.35
C GLN A 49 -1.35 -19.28 12.86
N GLY A 50 -1.21 -20.23 11.93
CA GLY A 50 0.09 -20.56 11.34
C GLY A 50 0.79 -19.36 10.69
N LEU A 51 0.03 -18.47 10.03
CA LEU A 51 0.58 -17.24 9.45
C LEU A 51 0.97 -16.18 10.50
N LEU A 52 0.27 -16.11 11.63
CA LEU A 52 0.58 -15.17 12.71
C LEU A 52 1.78 -15.63 13.56
N GLU A 53 1.95 -16.94 13.71
CA GLU A 53 3.05 -17.56 14.46
C GLU A 53 4.33 -17.71 13.63
N GLU A 54 4.26 -17.52 12.30
CA GLU A 54 5.42 -17.64 11.43
C GLU A 54 6.47 -16.56 11.77
N GLU A 55 7.60 -16.97 12.34
CA GLU A 55 8.70 -16.06 12.62
C GLU A 55 9.31 -15.51 11.33
N ARG A 56 9.69 -14.23 11.37
CA ARG A 56 10.36 -13.57 10.23
C ARG A 56 11.75 -14.17 10.07
N GLY A 57 12.07 -14.62 8.86
CA GLY A 57 13.36 -15.23 8.55
C GLY A 57 14.55 -14.28 8.75
N PRO A 58 15.80 -14.79 8.73
CA PRO A 58 17.01 -14.00 9.01
C PRO A 58 17.29 -12.90 7.99
N LYS A 59 16.68 -12.98 6.79
CA LYS A 59 16.79 -11.98 5.73
C LYS A 59 15.68 -10.93 5.76
N ALA A 60 14.78 -11.01 6.74
CA ALA A 60 13.65 -10.11 6.82
C ALA A 60 14.09 -8.68 7.15
N VAL A 61 13.47 -7.69 6.50
CA VAL A 61 13.79 -6.26 6.68
C VAL A 61 12.55 -5.46 7.07
N ASP A 62 12.69 -4.41 7.86
CA ASP A 62 11.54 -3.57 8.22
C ASP A 62 10.95 -2.91 6.98
N ILE A 63 11.80 -2.38 6.09
CA ILE A 63 11.36 -1.73 4.86
C ILE A 63 12.17 -2.17 3.64
N VAL A 64 11.48 -2.35 2.52
CA VAL A 64 12.10 -2.50 1.21
C VAL A 64 11.81 -1.28 0.34
N LEU A 65 12.86 -0.72 -0.25
CA LEU A 65 12.83 0.44 -1.13
C LEU A 65 12.96 -0.02 -2.58
N VAL A 66 11.97 0.29 -3.41
CA VAL A 66 11.79 -0.44 -4.67
C VAL A 66 11.68 0.47 -5.88
N ASN A 67 12.56 0.23 -6.85
CA ASN A 67 12.32 0.53 -8.25
C ASN A 67 11.79 -0.76 -8.92
N PRO A 68 10.48 -0.87 -9.16
CA PRO A 68 9.84 -2.15 -9.47
C PRO A 68 10.09 -2.60 -10.92
N PRO A 69 9.76 -3.87 -11.26
CA PRO A 69 9.83 -4.38 -12.62
C PRO A 69 9.16 -3.44 -13.61
N THR A 70 9.69 -3.36 -14.83
CA THR A 70 9.15 -2.46 -15.84
C THR A 70 7.97 -3.09 -16.60
N PRO A 71 7.03 -2.28 -17.11
CA PRO A 71 5.81 -2.79 -17.75
C PRO A 71 6.06 -3.70 -18.96
N ASP A 72 7.14 -3.44 -19.69
CA ASP A 72 7.46 -4.06 -20.98
C ASP A 72 8.84 -4.75 -20.98
N GLY A 73 9.47 -4.92 -19.81
CA GLY A 73 10.86 -5.38 -19.70
C GLY A 73 11.92 -4.41 -20.26
N GLY A 74 11.47 -3.26 -20.79
CA GLY A 74 12.33 -2.19 -21.27
C GLY A 74 13.01 -1.45 -20.12
N LEU A 75 13.95 -0.56 -20.45
CA LEU A 75 14.57 0.31 -19.46
C LEU A 75 13.76 1.59 -19.31
N TRP A 76 13.43 1.92 -18.08
CA TRP A 76 12.68 3.13 -17.74
C TRP A 76 13.49 4.05 -16.83
N ILE A 77 13.47 5.33 -17.15
CA ILE A 77 14.05 6.39 -16.33
C ILE A 77 12.95 6.91 -15.44
N ARG A 78 13.04 6.60 -14.15
CA ARG A 78 12.02 6.91 -13.14
C ARG A 78 12.49 7.88 -12.07
N THR A 79 13.81 7.97 -11.88
CA THR A 79 14.45 8.87 -10.93
C THR A 79 14.78 10.25 -11.57
N GLN A 80 15.27 11.21 -10.77
CA GLN A 80 15.62 12.59 -11.14
C GLN A 80 14.45 13.57 -11.40
N HIS A 81 13.36 13.48 -10.63
CA HIS A 81 12.20 14.40 -10.75
C HIS A 81 11.63 14.52 -12.17
N ARG A 82 11.77 13.48 -12.99
CA ARG A 82 11.13 13.41 -14.31
C ARG A 82 9.76 12.76 -14.18
N VAL A 83 8.93 12.99 -15.19
CA VAL A 83 7.60 12.35 -15.29
C VAL A 83 7.67 10.84 -15.56
N GLY A 84 8.85 10.22 -15.58
CA GLY A 84 9.03 8.85 -16.06
C GLY A 84 9.11 8.80 -17.59
N ARG A 85 10.08 8.08 -18.16
CA ARG A 85 10.12 7.79 -19.61
C ARG A 85 10.93 6.54 -19.91
N ARG A 86 10.59 5.86 -21.00
CA ARG A 86 11.48 4.84 -21.57
C ARG A 86 12.78 5.48 -22.07
N THR A 87 13.93 4.89 -21.77
CA THR A 87 15.22 5.38 -22.31
C THR A 87 15.32 5.06 -23.79
N ARG A 88 15.85 6.00 -24.59
CA ARG A 88 16.17 5.77 -26.01
C ARG A 88 17.57 5.22 -26.19
N GLU A 89 18.42 5.53 -25.22
CA GLU A 89 19.86 5.29 -25.24
C GLU A 89 20.22 3.97 -24.55
N ASN A 90 19.26 3.29 -23.90
CA ASN A 90 19.48 2.15 -23.00
C ASN A 90 20.33 2.50 -21.77
N MET A 91 20.20 3.74 -21.28
CA MET A 91 20.84 4.19 -20.05
C MET A 91 20.07 3.70 -18.82
N VAL A 92 20.80 3.15 -17.84
CA VAL A 92 20.26 2.77 -16.54
C VAL A 92 20.77 3.77 -15.50
N TRP A 93 19.85 4.50 -14.88
CA TRP A 93 20.19 5.51 -13.88
C TRP A 93 20.23 4.91 -12.48
N PRO A 94 21.30 5.15 -11.69
CA PRO A 94 21.36 4.73 -10.31
C PRO A 94 20.23 5.31 -9.47
N GLN A 95 19.65 4.50 -8.59
CA GLN A 95 18.56 4.91 -7.69
C GLN A 95 19.09 5.62 -6.44
N VAL A 96 19.73 6.78 -6.63
CA VAL A 96 20.32 7.56 -5.53
C VAL A 96 19.28 8.01 -4.51
N SER A 97 18.07 8.35 -4.95
CA SER A 97 16.95 8.70 -4.05
C SER A 97 16.59 7.54 -3.11
N LEU A 98 16.58 6.30 -3.61
CA LEU A 98 16.34 5.13 -2.76
C LEU A 98 17.51 4.89 -1.78
N ALA A 99 18.75 5.07 -2.23
CA ALA A 99 19.92 4.98 -1.37
C ALA A 99 19.95 6.07 -0.29
N GLN A 100 19.47 7.27 -0.59
CA GLN A 100 19.34 8.36 0.37
C GLN A 100 18.29 8.04 1.45
N MET A 101 17.11 7.57 1.04
CA MET A 101 16.08 7.14 2.01
C MET A 101 16.53 5.95 2.85
N ALA A 102 17.32 5.03 2.29
CA ALA A 102 17.93 3.95 3.07
C ALA A 102 18.85 4.52 4.17
N ALA A 103 19.68 5.51 3.82
CA ALA A 103 20.57 6.18 4.77
C ALA A 103 19.82 6.92 5.87
N MET A 104 18.65 7.49 5.57
CA MET A 104 17.80 8.14 6.57
C MET A 104 17.24 7.15 7.60
N LEU A 105 17.05 5.88 7.23
CA LEU A 105 16.36 4.88 8.04
C LEU A 105 17.32 3.96 8.81
N TYR A 106 18.47 3.65 8.23
CA TYR A 106 19.52 2.84 8.85
C TYR A 106 20.26 3.62 9.96
N PRO A 107 20.71 2.98 11.07
CA PRO A 107 20.58 1.56 11.43
C PRO A 107 19.30 1.21 12.19
N GLN A 108 18.48 2.19 12.54
CA GLN A 108 17.31 2.01 13.41
C GLN A 108 16.20 1.14 12.80
N HIS A 109 16.11 1.16 11.47
CA HIS A 109 15.29 0.25 10.69
C HIS A 109 16.20 -0.60 9.80
N SER A 110 15.87 -1.88 9.70
CA SER A 110 16.49 -2.76 8.71
C SER A 110 15.93 -2.45 7.32
N VAL A 111 16.83 -2.25 6.34
CA VAL A 111 16.48 -1.77 5.00
C VAL A 111 17.03 -2.72 3.94
N ALA A 112 16.26 -2.94 2.88
CA ALA A 112 16.75 -3.47 1.60
C ALA A 112 16.37 -2.53 0.45
N VAL A 113 17.16 -2.56 -0.63
CA VAL A 113 16.84 -1.87 -1.89
C VAL A 113 16.70 -2.92 -2.99
N ILE A 114 15.66 -2.80 -3.81
CA ILE A 114 15.48 -3.59 -5.03
C ILE A 114 15.45 -2.63 -6.22
N ASP A 115 16.36 -2.81 -7.17
CA ASP A 115 16.33 -2.13 -8.47
C ASP A 115 16.06 -3.13 -9.59
N ALA A 116 14.80 -3.52 -9.72
CA ALA A 116 14.35 -4.51 -10.70
C ALA A 116 14.56 -4.04 -12.15
N ASN A 117 14.57 -2.73 -12.39
CA ASN A 117 14.85 -2.17 -13.71
C ASN A 117 16.33 -2.37 -14.11
N ALA A 118 17.27 -2.11 -13.19
CA ALA A 118 18.68 -2.34 -13.43
C ALA A 118 19.01 -3.85 -13.52
N GLU A 119 18.40 -4.65 -12.66
CA GLU A 119 18.62 -6.10 -12.61
C GLU A 119 17.86 -6.88 -13.69
N ARG A 120 17.00 -6.22 -14.48
CA ARG A 120 16.11 -6.85 -15.48
C ARG A 120 15.17 -7.91 -14.88
N MET A 121 14.81 -7.71 -13.62
CA MET A 121 13.98 -8.61 -12.85
C MET A 121 12.53 -8.57 -13.33
N GLY A 122 11.95 -9.75 -13.55
CA GLY A 122 10.53 -9.91 -13.88
C GLY A 122 9.65 -10.01 -12.64
N TRP A 123 8.33 -9.95 -12.83
CA TRP A 123 7.37 -10.06 -11.73
C TRP A 123 7.44 -11.35 -10.90
N PRO A 124 7.69 -12.55 -11.47
CA PRO A 124 7.86 -13.77 -10.68
C PRO A 124 9.07 -13.71 -9.75
N GLU A 125 10.22 -13.31 -10.27
CA GLU A 125 11.46 -13.16 -9.48
C GLU A 125 11.31 -12.06 -8.40
N PHE A 126 10.63 -10.97 -8.75
CA PHE A 126 10.31 -9.91 -7.80
C PHE A 126 9.41 -10.40 -6.66
N ALA A 127 8.42 -11.25 -6.96
CA ALA A 127 7.56 -11.86 -5.95
C ALA A 127 8.36 -12.76 -5.00
N GLU A 128 9.26 -13.60 -5.52
CA GLU A 128 10.17 -14.42 -4.73
C GLU A 128 11.08 -13.57 -3.83
N LYS A 129 11.56 -12.43 -4.32
CA LYS A 129 12.34 -11.48 -3.52
C LYS A 129 11.55 -10.86 -2.38
N LEU A 130 10.28 -10.54 -2.59
CA LEU A 130 9.40 -10.08 -1.50
C LEU A 130 9.15 -11.19 -0.47
N ASP A 131 9.01 -12.44 -0.91
CA ASP A 131 8.84 -13.60 -0.03
C ASP A 131 10.11 -13.91 0.80
N GLU A 132 11.29 -13.66 0.24
CA GLU A 132 12.57 -13.77 0.95
C GLU A 132 12.76 -12.66 2.00
N LEU A 133 12.43 -11.42 1.65
CA LEU A 133 12.65 -10.23 2.49
C LEU A 133 11.53 -9.98 3.51
N LYS A 134 10.35 -10.57 3.33
CA LYS A 134 9.14 -10.43 4.17
C LYS A 134 9.01 -9.03 4.80
N PRO A 135 8.93 -7.95 4.01
CA PRO A 135 9.04 -6.59 4.54
C PRO A 135 7.78 -6.17 5.32
N LYS A 136 7.92 -5.39 6.40
CA LYS A 136 6.77 -4.74 7.05
C LYS A 136 6.25 -3.58 6.22
N TYR A 137 7.15 -2.86 5.55
CA TYR A 137 6.87 -1.71 4.72
C TYR A 137 7.45 -1.89 3.31
N TYR A 138 6.66 -1.53 2.32
CA TYR A 138 7.07 -1.49 0.92
C TYR A 138 6.99 -0.06 0.44
N MET A 139 8.08 0.51 -0.05
CA MET A 139 8.07 1.86 -0.63
C MET A 139 8.49 1.86 -2.09
N THR A 140 7.72 2.54 -2.94
CA THR A 140 8.06 2.71 -4.36
C THR A 140 7.92 4.15 -4.84
N GLN A 141 8.75 4.52 -5.81
CA GLN A 141 8.64 5.80 -6.50
C GLN A 141 7.64 5.70 -7.66
N VAL A 142 6.59 6.51 -7.64
CA VAL A 142 5.52 6.50 -8.65
C VAL A 142 5.71 7.61 -9.68
N THR A 143 5.62 7.23 -10.95
CA THR A 143 5.60 8.17 -12.08
C THR A 143 4.36 7.93 -12.94
N ALA A 144 3.87 8.96 -13.65
CA ALA A 144 2.59 8.87 -14.35
C ALA A 144 2.52 7.74 -15.41
N PRO A 145 3.54 7.50 -16.25
CA PRO A 145 3.53 6.45 -17.27
C PRO A 145 3.61 5.02 -16.72
N THR A 146 4.07 4.85 -15.48
CA THR A 146 4.24 3.53 -14.85
C THR A 146 3.25 3.29 -13.72
N LEU A 147 2.29 4.20 -13.49
CA LEU A 147 1.41 4.19 -12.32
C LEU A 147 0.79 2.81 -12.06
N GLU A 148 0.08 2.25 -13.03
CA GLU A 148 -0.60 0.95 -12.85
C GLU A 148 0.38 -0.19 -12.57
N ASN A 149 1.52 -0.19 -13.24
CA ASN A 149 2.59 -1.15 -13.04
C ASN A 149 3.20 -1.04 -11.63
N ASP A 150 3.34 0.18 -11.11
CA ASP A 150 3.87 0.44 -9.78
C ASP A 150 2.89 -0.02 -8.71
N MET A 151 1.60 0.19 -8.95
CA MET A 151 0.53 -0.27 -8.08
C MET A 151 0.41 -1.80 -8.06
N TYR A 152 0.84 -2.49 -9.13
CA TYR A 152 0.96 -3.94 -9.08
C TYR A 152 2.05 -4.40 -8.10
N GLY A 153 3.17 -3.67 -8.01
CA GLY A 153 4.17 -3.88 -6.96
C GLY A 153 3.60 -3.68 -5.55
N CYS A 154 2.84 -2.60 -5.34
CA CYS A 154 2.13 -2.37 -4.08
C CYS A 154 1.15 -3.52 -3.77
N PHE A 155 0.38 -3.99 -4.76
CA PHE A 155 -0.54 -5.11 -4.58
C PHE A 155 0.19 -6.38 -4.12
N LEU A 156 1.29 -6.75 -4.78
CA LEU A 156 2.08 -7.93 -4.42
C LEU A 156 2.65 -7.83 -3.01
N ALA A 157 3.13 -6.66 -2.60
CA ALA A 157 3.64 -6.43 -1.26
C ALA A 157 2.52 -6.48 -0.20
N LYS A 158 1.37 -5.84 -0.47
CA LYS A 158 0.23 -5.85 0.45
C LYS A 158 -0.37 -7.24 0.63
N ALA A 159 -0.43 -8.03 -0.43
CA ALA A 159 -0.85 -9.42 -0.37
C ALA A 159 0.04 -10.28 0.55
N ARG A 160 1.26 -9.83 0.85
CA ARG A 160 2.21 -10.45 1.78
C ARG A 160 2.24 -9.79 3.16
N GLY A 161 1.27 -8.91 3.46
CA GLY A 161 1.14 -8.24 4.75
C GLY A 161 1.96 -6.96 4.92
N ALA A 162 2.68 -6.51 3.88
CA ALA A 162 3.41 -5.24 3.96
C ALA A 162 2.45 -4.04 3.83
N LYS A 163 2.70 -2.99 4.63
CA LYS A 163 2.09 -1.67 4.43
C LYS A 163 2.79 -0.97 3.27
N THR A 164 2.02 -0.42 2.33
CA THR A 164 2.59 0.15 1.10
C THR A 164 2.66 1.66 1.12
N ILE A 165 3.75 2.19 0.59
CA ILE A 165 4.09 3.60 0.61
C ILE A 165 4.49 4.02 -0.80
N ALA A 166 3.96 5.14 -1.28
CA ALA A 166 4.36 5.75 -2.54
C ALA A 166 4.89 7.16 -2.32
N PHE A 167 5.84 7.56 -3.14
CA PHE A 167 6.28 8.95 -3.27
C PHE A 167 6.57 9.27 -4.73
N GLY A 168 6.68 10.54 -5.07
CA GLY A 168 7.10 10.97 -6.40
C GLY A 168 6.24 12.06 -7.01
N THR A 169 6.66 12.54 -8.17
CA THR A 169 6.09 13.70 -8.86
C THR A 169 4.64 13.50 -9.30
N HIS A 170 4.18 12.25 -9.47
CA HIS A 170 2.80 11.96 -9.84
C HIS A 170 1.84 12.08 -8.64
N VAL A 171 2.23 11.54 -7.49
CA VAL A 171 1.35 11.45 -6.31
C VAL A 171 1.24 12.78 -5.56
N THR A 172 2.27 13.63 -5.62
CA THR A 172 2.27 14.94 -4.93
C THR A 172 1.15 15.89 -5.38
N PRO A 173 0.89 16.12 -6.68
CA PRO A 173 -0.16 17.06 -7.12
C PRO A 173 -1.59 16.49 -7.05
N ILE A 174 -1.77 15.17 -7.09
CA ILE A 174 -3.09 14.51 -7.18
C ILE A 174 -3.28 13.33 -6.22
N PRO A 175 -2.87 13.43 -4.94
CA PRO A 175 -2.76 12.27 -4.04
C PRO A 175 -4.10 11.55 -3.80
N ARG A 176 -5.20 12.31 -3.60
CA ARG A 176 -6.53 11.74 -3.37
C ARG A 176 -7.02 10.91 -4.56
N GLU A 177 -6.86 11.47 -5.76
CA GLU A 177 -7.31 10.85 -7.00
C GLU A 177 -6.43 9.68 -7.40
N THR A 178 -5.12 9.74 -7.14
CA THR A 178 -4.24 8.58 -7.31
C THR A 178 -4.61 7.47 -6.34
N MET A 179 -4.85 7.78 -5.07
CA MET A 179 -5.11 6.75 -4.07
C MET A 179 -6.48 6.07 -4.28
N ARG A 180 -7.53 6.79 -4.68
CA ARG A 180 -8.90 6.25 -4.80
C ARG A 180 -9.01 4.92 -5.59
N PRO A 181 -8.45 4.77 -6.80
CA PRO A 181 -8.52 3.52 -7.58
C PRO A 181 -7.60 2.39 -7.09
N PHE A 182 -6.65 2.67 -6.18
CA PHE A 182 -5.64 1.69 -5.75
C PHE A 182 -5.72 1.39 -4.23
N PRO A 183 -6.65 0.53 -3.78
CA PRO A 183 -6.76 0.10 -2.38
C PRO A 183 -5.48 -0.56 -1.82
N ALA A 184 -4.63 -1.05 -2.72
CA ALA A 184 -3.34 -1.61 -2.37
C ALA A 184 -2.34 -0.57 -1.85
N LEU A 185 -2.56 0.72 -2.09
CA LEU A 185 -1.72 1.82 -1.61
C LEU A 185 -2.24 2.32 -0.24
N ASP A 186 -1.40 2.24 0.80
CA ASP A 186 -1.75 2.63 2.19
C ASP A 186 -1.33 4.04 2.55
N TYR A 187 -0.16 4.48 2.08
CA TYR A 187 0.40 5.79 2.38
C TYR A 187 0.98 6.45 1.13
N ILE A 188 0.86 7.76 1.02
CA ILE A 188 1.62 8.60 0.08
C ILE A 188 2.42 9.61 0.89
N LEU A 189 3.70 9.77 0.54
CA LEU A 189 4.55 10.84 1.04
C LEU A 189 4.42 12.04 0.10
N LEU A 190 3.97 13.16 0.65
CA LEU A 190 3.64 14.38 -0.07
C LEU A 190 4.85 15.33 -0.06
N GLY A 191 5.34 15.68 -1.24
CA GLY A 191 6.51 16.56 -1.37
C GLY A 191 7.83 15.80 -1.17
N GLU A 192 8.67 16.28 -0.26
CA GLU A 192 9.96 15.65 0.07
C GLU A 192 9.73 14.41 0.96
N PRO A 193 10.18 13.22 0.52
CA PRO A 193 9.89 11.98 1.24
C PRO A 193 10.82 11.75 2.43
N ASP A 194 12.01 12.35 2.48
CA ASP A 194 13.13 11.95 3.36
C ASP A 194 12.81 12.05 4.85
N LEU A 195 12.33 13.20 5.33
CA LEU A 195 11.89 13.33 6.73
C LEU A 195 10.55 12.67 6.97
N THR A 196 9.67 12.67 5.96
CA THR A 196 8.31 12.13 6.07
C THR A 196 8.32 10.61 6.28
N ILE A 197 9.13 9.86 5.51
CA ILE A 197 9.26 8.41 5.69
C ILE A 197 9.86 8.09 7.05
N ARG A 198 10.87 8.87 7.46
CA ARG A 198 11.55 8.68 8.72
C ARG A 198 10.59 8.86 9.89
N ASP A 199 9.80 9.93 9.85
CA ASP A 199 8.82 10.22 10.87
C ASP A 199 7.72 9.18 10.94
N LEU A 200 7.16 8.80 9.78
CA LEU A 200 6.12 7.79 9.68
C LEU A 200 6.54 6.46 10.31
N LEU A 201 7.74 5.96 9.98
CA LEU A 201 8.23 4.68 10.52
C LEU A 201 8.57 4.80 12.01
N ASP A 202 9.24 5.87 12.44
CA ASP A 202 9.60 6.06 13.84
C ASP A 202 8.36 6.14 14.74
N VAL A 203 7.29 6.79 14.29
CA VAL A 203 6.03 6.87 15.03
C VAL A 203 5.31 5.52 15.04
N LEU A 204 5.19 4.86 13.88
CA LEU A 204 4.47 3.58 13.78
C LEU A 204 5.16 2.44 14.53
N GLU A 205 6.49 2.45 14.63
CA GLU A 205 7.27 1.45 15.36
C GLU A 205 7.61 1.89 16.80
N GLY A 206 7.18 3.08 17.24
CA GLY A 206 7.43 3.58 18.60
C GLY A 206 8.92 3.85 18.90
N LYS A 207 9.70 4.26 17.90
CA LYS A 207 11.16 4.45 17.99
C LYS A 207 11.60 5.91 17.92
N VAL A 208 10.71 6.88 18.10
CA VAL A 208 11.03 8.33 17.99
C VAL A 208 12.21 8.73 18.89
N GLU A 209 12.30 8.21 20.11
CA GLU A 209 13.37 8.52 21.06
C GLU A 209 14.73 7.90 20.70
N GLN A 210 14.77 6.97 19.75
CA GLN A 210 16.00 6.26 19.34
C GLN A 210 16.70 6.94 18.15
N ARG A 211 16.19 8.10 17.70
CA ARG A 211 16.76 8.85 16.58
C ARG A 211 18.23 9.21 16.85
N PRO A 212 19.14 8.98 15.90
CA PRO A 212 20.52 9.43 16.04
C PRO A 212 20.59 10.96 16.00
N GLU A 213 21.66 11.53 16.58
CA GLU A 213 21.83 12.97 16.78
C GLU A 213 21.67 13.79 15.49
N ASN A 214 22.23 13.31 14.37
CA ASN A 214 22.11 14.01 13.09
C ASN A 214 20.67 14.09 12.58
N ILE A 215 19.89 13.00 12.74
CA ILE A 215 18.47 12.98 12.36
C ILE A 215 17.65 13.84 13.32
N GLN A 216 17.92 13.76 14.63
CA GLN A 216 17.25 14.60 15.62
C GLN A 216 17.46 16.09 15.32
N LYS A 217 18.69 16.49 15.01
CA LYS A 217 19.02 17.86 14.58
C LYS A 217 18.21 18.30 13.36
N MET A 218 18.01 17.43 12.38
CA MET A 218 17.14 17.75 11.24
C MET A 218 15.69 17.97 11.66
N PHE A 219 15.16 17.15 12.57
CA PHE A 219 13.81 17.33 13.12
C PHE A 219 13.68 18.62 13.94
N ASP A 220 14.70 19.00 14.70
CA ASP A 220 14.66 20.23 15.51
C ASP A 220 14.73 21.49 14.64
N ASN A 221 15.47 21.44 13.54
CA ASN A 221 15.71 22.61 12.68
C ASN A 221 14.68 22.81 11.57
N HIS A 222 14.04 21.74 11.07
CA HIS A 222 13.20 21.85 9.87
C HIS A 222 11.84 22.52 10.12
N ASP A 223 11.22 22.29 11.28
CA ASP A 223 9.86 22.73 11.58
C ASP A 223 9.74 23.04 13.08
N PRO A 224 9.65 24.34 13.46
CA PRO A 224 9.50 24.76 14.84
C PRO A 224 8.21 24.28 15.52
N THR A 225 7.24 23.80 14.74
CA THR A 225 5.94 23.30 15.20
C THR A 225 5.83 21.78 15.09
N TYR A 226 6.97 21.09 14.94
CA TYR A 226 6.99 19.63 14.92
C TYR A 226 6.82 19.07 16.33
N GLU A 227 5.89 18.13 16.45
CA GLU A 227 5.70 17.31 17.64
C GLU A 227 5.52 15.86 17.20
N PRO A 228 6.08 14.88 17.94
CA PRO A 228 5.80 13.47 17.70
C PRO A 228 4.30 13.17 17.73
N ALA A 229 3.83 12.40 16.76
CA ALA A 229 2.41 12.14 16.54
C ALA A 229 1.83 11.07 17.50
N PHE A 230 1.92 11.33 18.80
CA PHE A 230 1.33 10.52 19.85
C PHE A 230 0.18 11.28 20.56
N ASN A 231 -0.79 10.53 21.06
CA ASN A 231 -1.81 10.99 22.00
C ASN A 231 -1.27 10.94 23.44
N GLU A 232 -2.00 11.55 24.37
CA GLU A 232 -1.69 11.49 25.82
C GLU A 232 -1.63 10.04 26.33
N ASP A 233 -2.41 9.14 25.73
CA ASP A 233 -2.45 7.71 26.05
C ASP A 233 -1.31 6.89 25.40
N GLY A 234 -0.40 7.54 24.66
CA GLY A 234 0.70 6.89 23.94
C GLY A 234 0.29 6.20 22.63
N THR A 235 -0.97 6.31 22.21
CA THR A 235 -1.43 5.80 20.91
C THR A 235 -1.02 6.73 19.77
N VAL A 236 -0.80 6.17 18.58
CA VAL A 236 -0.42 6.96 17.39
C VAL A 236 -1.60 7.79 16.89
N ASP A 237 -1.39 9.11 16.73
CA ASP A 237 -2.32 10.01 16.07
C ASP A 237 -1.87 10.28 14.63
N MET A 238 -2.41 9.50 13.71
CA MET A 238 -2.08 9.63 12.29
C MET A 238 -2.35 11.02 11.71
N TYR A 239 -3.23 11.84 12.29
CA TYR A 239 -3.53 13.19 11.78
C TYR A 239 -2.38 14.18 12.00
N LYS A 240 -1.50 13.93 12.98
CA LYS A 240 -0.37 14.81 13.33
C LYS A 240 0.89 14.58 12.49
N ILE A 241 1.01 13.45 11.78
CA ILE A 241 2.19 13.15 10.96
C ILE A 241 2.18 14.01 9.68
N LYS A 242 2.97 15.08 9.66
CA LYS A 242 3.06 15.99 8.50
C LYS A 242 3.70 15.32 7.29
N GLY A 243 3.18 15.65 6.11
CA GLY A 243 3.65 15.15 4.82
C GLY A 243 3.04 13.82 4.38
N VAL A 244 2.07 13.28 5.13
CA VAL A 244 1.47 11.96 4.84
C VAL A 244 0.04 12.10 4.32
N VAL A 245 -0.28 11.28 3.32
CA VAL A 245 -1.65 11.00 2.89
C VAL A 245 -1.93 9.52 3.17
N TRP A 246 -3.05 9.22 3.78
CA TRP A 246 -3.35 7.88 4.30
C TRP A 246 -4.84 7.55 4.23
N ARG A 247 -5.18 6.28 4.47
CA ARG A 247 -6.58 5.82 4.52
C ARG A 247 -7.09 5.71 5.94
N ASN A 248 -8.19 6.40 6.22
CA ASN A 248 -9.02 6.17 7.38
C ASN A 248 -10.31 5.45 6.94
N GLY A 249 -10.26 4.12 6.84
CA GLY A 249 -11.34 3.34 6.26
C GLY A 249 -11.60 3.72 4.80
N ALA A 250 -12.78 4.26 4.51
CA ALA A 250 -13.17 4.71 3.17
C ALA A 250 -12.66 6.12 2.83
N GLU A 251 -12.27 6.90 3.84
CA GLU A 251 -11.78 8.26 3.66
C GLU A 251 -10.28 8.27 3.34
N ILE A 252 -9.89 9.15 2.41
CA ILE A 252 -8.48 9.48 2.17
C ILE A 252 -8.20 10.79 2.88
N VAL A 253 -7.29 10.78 3.84
CA VAL A 253 -6.92 11.93 4.66
C VAL A 253 -5.62 12.52 4.14
N LEU A 254 -5.60 13.84 3.94
CA LEU A 254 -4.38 14.59 3.61
C LEU A 254 -3.98 15.38 4.84
N ASN A 255 -2.84 15.05 5.42
CA ASN A 255 -2.28 15.83 6.51
C ASN A 255 -1.59 17.10 5.98
N LEU A 256 -1.22 17.98 6.89
CA LEU A 256 -0.44 19.18 6.56
C LEU A 256 0.88 18.81 5.90
N THR A 257 1.29 19.59 4.91
CA THR A 257 2.61 19.48 4.28
C THR A 257 3.73 19.79 5.27
N ARG A 258 4.93 19.26 5.01
CA ARG A 258 6.13 19.56 5.78
C ARG A 258 6.95 20.69 5.11
N PRO A 259 7.63 21.56 5.89
CA PRO A 259 8.69 22.42 5.35
C PRO A 259 9.83 21.61 4.73
N PHE A 260 10.62 22.25 3.87
CA PHE A 260 11.82 21.63 3.29
C PHE A 260 12.94 21.46 4.31
N ILE A 261 13.84 20.51 4.04
CA ILE A 261 15.07 20.35 4.82
C ILE A 261 15.93 21.61 4.66
N PRO A 262 16.24 22.36 5.74
CA PRO A 262 16.91 23.65 5.62
C PRO A 262 18.39 23.53 5.23
N ASN A 263 19.06 22.46 5.65
CA ASN A 263 20.47 22.20 5.37
C ASN A 263 20.67 20.76 4.92
N LEU A 264 21.10 20.58 3.67
CA LEU A 264 21.35 19.27 3.09
C LEU A 264 22.63 18.62 3.63
N ASP A 265 23.56 19.40 4.18
CA ASP A 265 24.79 18.86 4.80
C ASP A 265 24.51 18.04 6.06
N ASP A 266 23.32 18.20 6.65
CA ASP A 266 22.88 17.39 7.80
C ASP A 266 22.37 16.00 7.38
N MET A 267 22.16 15.76 6.07
CA MET A 267 21.70 14.47 5.56
C MET A 267 22.83 13.44 5.58
N PRO A 268 22.54 12.17 5.95
CA PRO A 268 23.51 11.10 5.89
C PRO A 268 23.90 10.81 4.43
N LEU A 269 25.12 10.30 4.22
CA LEU A 269 25.57 9.90 2.88
C LEU A 269 24.67 8.77 2.34
N PRO A 270 24.25 8.83 1.06
CA PRO A 270 23.44 7.77 0.47
C PRO A 270 24.11 6.41 0.61
N MET A 271 23.33 5.38 0.96
CA MET A 271 23.81 4.00 1.10
C MET A 271 24.01 3.34 -0.26
N HIS A 272 24.98 3.88 -0.99
CA HIS A 272 25.32 3.50 -2.35
C HIS A 272 25.57 2.00 -2.47
N HIS A 273 26.27 1.37 -1.53
CA HIS A 273 26.58 -0.07 -1.53
C HIS A 273 25.35 -1.01 -1.60
N LEU A 274 24.14 -0.54 -1.34
CA LEU A 274 22.90 -1.32 -1.50
C LEU A 274 22.43 -1.42 -2.96
N LEU A 275 23.01 -0.61 -3.86
CA LEU A 275 22.63 -0.56 -5.27
C LEU A 275 23.44 -1.55 -6.11
N PRO A 276 22.86 -2.11 -7.21
CA PRO A 276 23.56 -3.02 -8.12
C PRO A 276 24.49 -2.25 -9.09
N TRP A 277 25.59 -1.71 -8.59
CA TRP A 277 26.54 -0.85 -9.34
C TRP A 277 27.00 -1.45 -10.66
N ASP A 278 27.30 -2.75 -10.68
CA ASP A 278 27.80 -3.46 -11.84
C ASP A 278 26.77 -3.53 -13.00
N LYS A 279 25.49 -3.32 -12.68
CA LYS A 279 24.36 -3.33 -13.63
C LYS A 279 24.06 -1.96 -14.21
N TYR A 280 24.53 -0.88 -13.59
CA TYR A 280 24.35 0.46 -14.15
C TYR A 280 25.18 0.64 -15.43
N ARG A 281 24.58 1.34 -16.40
CA ARG A 281 25.13 1.47 -17.75
C ARG A 281 24.86 2.87 -18.28
N MET A 282 25.95 3.54 -18.67
CA MET A 282 25.90 4.75 -19.47
C MET A 282 26.46 4.43 -20.87
N PRO A 283 25.69 4.60 -21.96
CA PRO A 283 26.05 4.09 -23.29
C PRO A 283 27.40 4.55 -23.85
N LEU A 284 27.90 5.69 -23.40
CA LEU A 284 29.16 6.28 -23.84
C LEU A 284 30.35 5.96 -22.92
N ILE A 285 30.12 5.22 -21.82
CA ILE A 285 31.13 4.83 -20.84
C ILE A 285 31.29 3.30 -20.91
N LYS A 286 32.52 2.83 -21.08
CA LYS A 286 32.83 1.40 -21.04
C LYS A 286 32.85 0.93 -19.58
N GLY A 287 31.80 0.25 -19.16
CA GLY A 287 31.70 -0.35 -17.83
C GLY A 287 30.52 0.17 -17.01
N PRO A 288 30.43 -0.21 -15.73
CA PRO A 288 29.50 0.39 -14.79
C PRO A 288 29.84 1.86 -14.53
N PHE A 289 28.80 2.66 -14.29
CA PHE A 289 28.85 4.10 -14.01
C PHE A 289 28.10 4.38 -12.70
#